data_AF-A0A4Y2W674-F1
#
_entry.id   AF-A0A4Y2W674-F1
#
_cell.length_a   1.000
_cell.length_b   1.000
_cell.length_c   1.000
_cell.angle_alpha   90.00
_cell.angle_beta   90.00
_cell.angle_gamma   90.00
#
_symmetry.space_group_name_H-M   'P 1'
#
loop_
_entity.id
_entity.type
_entity.pdbx_description
1 polymer ?
#
loop_
_entity_poly.entity_id
_entity_poly.type
_entity_poly.pdbx_seq_one_letter_code
_entity_poly.pdbx_strand_id
1 'polypeptide(L)'
;YSVIKFLLENGANPNAILTSGSRTTLKPPLGEYFASTSNPDIRIVHEMLKYGAKVVLLGQRQHELGILQTLHNIDARNSGDVLELIAEAAEAFCISLIDNSVLMSPRHKLVLLRKALAPFTLKHSSRICIRNVLGWGPKFVDAVHGLPIPQCLKHYLLFED
;
A
#
# COMPACT_ATOMS: atom_id res chain seq x y z
N TYR A 1 -0.39 1.18 17.14
CA TYR A 1 -0.99 -0.11 16.73
C TYR A 1 -2.46 -0.21 17.14
N SER A 2 -2.81 -0.27 18.43
CA SER A 2 -4.20 -0.45 18.91
C SER A 2 -5.21 0.57 18.38
N VAL A 3 -4.83 1.85 18.31
CA VAL A 3 -5.69 2.92 17.78
C VAL A 3 -6.02 2.72 16.30
N ILE A 4 -5.03 2.36 15.47
CA ILE A 4 -5.24 2.15 14.03
C ILE A 4 -6.20 0.98 13.80
N LYS A 5 -5.96 -0.14 14.50
CA LYS A 5 -6.84 -1.31 14.46
C LYS A 5 -8.27 -0.94 14.87
N PHE A 6 -8.44 -0.25 16.01
CA PHE A 6 -9.75 0.20 16.48
C PHE A 6 -10.48 1.07 15.45
N LEU A 7 -9.79 2.04 14.83
CA LEU A 7 -10.39 2.90 13.82
C LEU A 7 -10.83 2.11 12.58
N LEU A 8 -9.98 1.20 12.08
CA LEU A 8 -10.29 0.38 10.90
C LEU A 8 -11.46 -0.59 11.17
N GLU A 9 -11.49 -1.23 12.34
CA GLU A 9 -12.60 -2.07 12.81
C GLU A 9 -13.93 -1.31 12.87
N ASN A 10 -13.87 0.00 13.14
CA ASN A 10 -15.04 0.88 13.17
C ASN A 10 -15.31 1.60 11.84
N GLY A 11 -14.69 1.17 10.74
CA GLY A 11 -15.01 1.66 9.40
C GLY A 11 -14.25 2.91 8.96
N ALA A 12 -13.12 3.25 9.60
CA ALA A 12 -12.22 4.25 9.06
C ALA A 12 -11.71 3.85 7.67
N ASN A 13 -11.67 4.81 6.75
CA ASN A 13 -11.22 4.56 5.37
C ASN A 13 -9.69 4.59 5.27
N PRO A 14 -9.01 3.46 4.98
CA PRO A 14 -7.55 3.42 4.85
C PRO A 14 -7.03 4.12 3.58
N ASN A 15 -7.93 4.51 2.67
CA ASN A 15 -7.65 5.22 1.43
C ASN A 15 -8.21 6.66 1.42
N ALA A 16 -8.62 7.18 2.58
CA ALA A 16 -9.16 8.54 2.68
C ALA A 16 -8.14 9.56 2.17
N ILE A 17 -8.57 10.44 1.28
CA ILE A 17 -7.82 11.60 0.86
C ILE A 17 -8.62 12.84 1.20
N LEU A 18 -7.92 13.92 1.54
CA LEU A 18 -8.55 15.23 1.62
C LEU A 18 -8.09 16.04 0.43
N THR A 19 -9.05 16.52 -0.37
CA THR A 19 -8.79 17.43 -1.49
C THR A 19 -9.27 18.83 -1.13
N SER A 20 -8.49 19.84 -1.52
CA SER A 20 -8.90 21.25 -1.50
C SER A 20 -8.79 21.77 -2.93
N GLY A 21 -9.95 21.99 -3.55
CA GLY A 21 -10.04 22.26 -4.99
C GLY A 21 -9.46 21.10 -5.82
N SER A 22 -8.51 21.41 -6.71
CA SER A 22 -7.87 20.42 -7.58
C SER A 22 -6.60 19.77 -6.99
N ARG A 23 -6.28 20.03 -5.71
CA ARG A 23 -5.06 19.51 -5.07
C ARG A 23 -5.40 18.65 -3.86
N THR A 24 -4.82 17.46 -3.81
CA THR A 24 -4.79 16.63 -2.61
C THR A 24 -4.01 17.36 -1.52
N THR A 25 -4.68 17.69 -0.42
CA THR A 25 -4.10 18.37 0.75
C THR A 25 -3.53 17.37 1.75
N LEU A 26 -4.17 16.21 1.93
CA LEU A 26 -3.65 15.10 2.72
C LEU A 26 -3.52 13.85 1.88
N LYS A 27 -2.35 13.21 1.98
CA LYS A 27 -2.08 11.93 1.31
C LYS A 27 -2.97 10.84 1.90
N PRO A 28 -3.15 9.69 1.24
CA PRO A 28 -3.78 8.56 1.90
C PRO A 28 -3.04 8.21 3.20
N PRO A 29 -3.71 7.63 4.21
CA PRO A 29 -3.13 7.29 5.50
C PRO A 29 -1.74 6.62 5.44
N LEU A 30 -1.51 5.68 4.51
CA LEU A 30 -0.18 5.07 4.32
C LEU A 30 0.87 6.10 3.88
N GLY A 31 0.50 6.99 2.96
CA GLY A 31 1.37 8.06 2.49
C GLY A 31 1.76 9.02 3.62
N GLU A 32 0.80 9.44 4.45
CA GLU A 32 1.09 10.28 5.63
C GLU A 32 1.94 9.53 6.66
N TYR A 33 1.67 8.25 6.89
CA TYR A 33 2.45 7.44 7.81
C TYR A 33 3.92 7.40 7.41
N PHE A 34 4.23 7.07 6.15
CA PHE A 34 5.60 7.07 5.64
C PHE A 34 6.24 8.46 5.58
N ALA A 35 5.44 9.52 5.42
CA ALA A 35 5.96 10.89 5.50
C ALA A 35 6.39 11.26 6.94
N SER A 36 5.72 10.71 7.95
CA SER A 36 5.89 11.06 9.36
C SER A 36 6.97 10.27 10.13
N THR A 37 7.39 9.11 9.62
CA THR A 37 8.39 8.26 10.29
C THR A 37 9.34 7.61 9.29
N SER A 38 10.61 7.52 9.67
CA SER A 38 11.61 6.79 8.91
C SER A 38 11.65 5.30 9.22
N ASN A 39 11.12 4.87 10.37
CA ASN A 39 11.09 3.47 10.78
C ASN A 39 9.62 3.05 10.99
N PRO A 40 8.85 2.83 9.90
CA PRO A 40 7.48 2.37 10.00
C PRO A 40 7.39 0.99 10.64
N ASP A 41 6.37 0.77 11.47
CA ASP A 41 6.04 -0.52 12.06
C ASP A 41 5.28 -1.36 11.02
N ILE A 42 5.87 -2.47 10.60
CA ILE A 42 5.29 -3.37 9.60
C ILE A 42 3.89 -3.86 9.99
N ARG A 43 3.60 -4.01 11.28
CA ARG A 43 2.28 -4.46 11.76
C ARG A 43 1.19 -3.44 11.45
N ILE A 44 1.52 -2.14 11.49
CA ILE A 44 0.58 -1.09 11.10
C ILE A 44 0.31 -1.17 9.59
N VAL A 45 1.35 -1.43 8.79
CA VAL A 45 1.21 -1.57 7.34
C VAL A 45 0.36 -2.79 6.98
N HIS A 46 0.59 -3.95 7.59
CA HIS A 46 -0.27 -5.14 7.43
C HIS A 46 -1.72 -4.85 7.80
N GLU A 47 -1.97 -4.21 8.96
CA GLU A 47 -3.34 -3.90 9.38
C GLU A 47 -4.05 -3.00 8.36
N MET A 48 -3.38 -1.98 7.85
CA MET A 48 -3.96 -1.10 6.84
C MET A 48 -4.24 -1.86 5.52
N LEU A 49 -3.31 -2.70 5.07
CA LEU A 49 -3.49 -3.53 3.87
C LEU A 49 -4.64 -4.54 4.05
N LYS A 50 -4.75 -5.16 5.22
CA LYS A 50 -5.84 -6.07 5.59
C LYS A 50 -7.21 -5.42 5.44
N TYR A 51 -7.33 -4.15 5.81
CA TYR A 51 -8.59 -3.41 5.67
C TYR A 51 -8.78 -2.73 4.31
N GLY A 52 -7.95 -3.05 3.31
CA GLY A 52 -8.16 -2.57 1.94
C GLY A 52 -7.35 -1.33 1.58
N ALA A 53 -6.30 -0.97 2.33
CA ALA A 53 -5.36 0.06 1.89
C ALA A 53 -4.78 -0.29 0.52
N LYS A 54 -4.72 0.70 -0.35
CA LYS A 54 -4.15 0.60 -1.70
C LYS A 54 -2.72 1.12 -1.69
N VAL A 55 -1.88 0.50 -2.50
CA VAL A 55 -0.48 0.90 -2.67
C VAL A 55 -0.27 1.31 -4.11
N VAL A 56 -0.33 2.62 -4.37
CA VAL A 56 -0.14 3.18 -5.70
C VAL A 56 1.21 3.90 -5.75
N LEU A 57 2.20 3.29 -6.42
CA LEU A 57 3.56 3.82 -6.50
C LEU A 57 3.73 4.75 -7.70
N LEU A 58 2.82 5.71 -7.77
CA LEU A 58 2.82 6.85 -8.69
C LEU A 58 3.02 8.15 -7.89
N GLY A 59 3.34 9.24 -8.58
CA GLY A 59 3.33 10.57 -7.96
C GLY A 59 1.89 11.05 -7.69
N GLN A 60 1.69 11.90 -6.68
CA GLN A 60 0.36 12.44 -6.34
C GLN A 60 -0.31 13.23 -7.47
N ARG A 61 0.49 13.80 -8.39
CA ARG A 61 -0.02 14.48 -9.59
C ARG A 61 -0.55 13.51 -10.65
N GLN A 62 -0.09 12.27 -10.63
CA GLN A 62 -0.51 11.22 -11.57
C GLN A 62 -1.69 10.42 -11.02
N HIS A 63 -1.78 10.28 -9.69
CA HIS A 63 -2.82 9.51 -9.03
C HIS A 63 -3.07 10.04 -7.61
N GLU A 64 -4.33 10.18 -7.21
CA GLU A 64 -4.73 10.75 -5.92
C GLU A 64 -4.21 9.97 -4.71
N LEU A 65 -4.15 8.63 -4.84
CA LEU A 65 -3.55 7.71 -3.86
C LEU A 65 -2.03 7.51 -4.04
N GLY A 66 -1.36 8.28 -4.89
CA GLY A 66 0.07 8.13 -5.17
C GLY A 66 0.92 8.37 -3.93
N ILE A 67 1.70 7.38 -3.50
CA ILE A 67 2.57 7.48 -2.31
C ILE A 67 4.06 7.41 -2.63
N LEU A 68 4.45 7.34 -3.90
CA LEU A 68 5.83 7.07 -4.30
C LEU A 68 6.84 8.04 -3.66
N GLN A 69 6.48 9.32 -3.58
CA GLN A 69 7.34 10.37 -3.07
C GLN A 69 7.55 10.30 -1.55
N THR A 70 6.75 9.56 -0.78
CA THR A 70 6.95 9.45 0.67
C THR A 70 7.86 8.29 1.04
N LEU A 71 8.07 7.33 0.13
CA LEU A 71 8.86 6.14 0.41
C LEU A 71 10.34 6.42 0.67
N HIS A 72 10.90 7.54 0.19
CA HIS A 72 12.30 7.90 0.45
C HIS A 72 12.61 8.13 1.93
N ASN A 73 11.60 8.42 2.76
CA ASN A 73 11.76 8.59 4.19
C ASN A 73 11.99 7.26 4.92
N ILE A 74 11.54 6.12 4.34
CA ILE A 74 11.72 4.81 4.95
C ILE A 74 13.22 4.50 5.01
N ASP A 75 13.73 4.15 6.18
CA ASP A 75 15.09 3.66 6.31
C ASP A 75 15.16 2.26 5.71
N ALA A 76 15.54 2.18 4.43
CA ALA A 76 15.63 0.92 3.72
C ALA A 76 16.59 -0.11 4.36
N ARG A 77 17.49 0.30 5.28
CA ARG A 77 18.37 -0.63 5.99
C ARG A 77 17.66 -1.32 7.15
N ASN A 78 16.91 -0.55 7.94
CA ASN A 78 16.28 -1.03 9.18
C ASN A 78 14.82 -1.46 8.97
N SER A 79 14.12 -0.88 8.01
CA SER A 79 12.72 -1.18 7.65
C SER A 79 12.62 -1.70 6.21
N GLY A 80 13.58 -2.54 5.82
CA GLY A 80 13.63 -3.14 4.48
C GLY A 80 12.46 -4.08 4.21
N ASP A 81 11.96 -4.75 5.24
CA ASP A 81 10.76 -5.59 5.25
C ASP A 81 9.49 -4.79 4.88
N VAL A 82 9.33 -3.58 5.43
CA VAL A 82 8.22 -2.69 5.06
C VAL A 82 8.31 -2.27 3.60
N LEU A 83 9.52 -1.93 3.14
CA LEU A 83 9.73 -1.55 1.74
C LEU A 83 9.41 -2.71 0.79
N GLU A 84 9.81 -3.94 1.14
CA GLU A 84 9.49 -5.14 0.39
C GLU A 84 7.98 -5.40 0.37
N LEU A 85 7.31 -5.35 1.52
CA LEU A 85 5.85 -5.49 1.63
C LEU A 85 5.11 -4.47 0.74
N ILE A 86 5.54 -3.21 0.74
CA ILE A 86 4.96 -2.16 -0.09
C ILE A 86 5.20 -2.42 -1.58
N ALA A 87 6.40 -2.84 -1.98
CA ALA A 87 6.67 -3.22 -3.35
C ALA A 87 5.83 -4.43 -3.80
N GLU A 88 5.54 -5.36 -2.89
CA GLU A 88 4.69 -6.53 -3.16
C GLU A 88 3.19 -6.22 -3.17
N ALA A 89 2.74 -5.24 -2.39
CA ALA A 89 1.36 -4.78 -2.37
C ALA A 89 1.02 -3.83 -3.53
N ALA A 90 2.02 -3.32 -4.24
CA ALA A 90 1.86 -2.27 -5.24
C ALA A 90 0.91 -2.64 -6.39
N GLU A 91 0.01 -1.72 -6.72
CA GLU A 91 -0.98 -1.85 -7.78
C GLU A 91 -0.56 -1.14 -9.08
N ALA A 92 0.40 -0.21 -8.98
CA ALA A 92 0.96 0.51 -10.11
C ALA A 92 2.33 1.09 -9.74
N PHE A 93 3.19 1.28 -10.75
CA PHE A 93 4.53 1.85 -10.59
C PHE A 93 4.78 2.94 -11.63
N CYS A 94 5.52 3.97 -11.24
CA CYS A 94 6.10 4.94 -12.17
C CYS A 94 7.61 4.72 -12.25
N ILE A 95 8.04 3.89 -13.21
CA ILE A 95 9.46 3.52 -13.39
C ILE A 95 10.34 4.75 -13.54
N SER A 96 9.94 5.72 -14.38
CA SER A 96 10.71 6.93 -14.63
C SER A 96 10.89 7.78 -13.36
N LEU A 97 9.88 7.88 -12.50
CA LEU A 97 10.02 8.61 -11.23
C LEU A 97 10.92 7.86 -10.24
N ILE A 98 10.86 6.53 -10.19
CA ILE A 98 11.72 5.72 -9.31
C ILE A 98 13.18 5.87 -9.75
N ASP A 99 13.45 5.67 -11.04
CA ASP A 99 14.80 5.62 -11.59
C ASP A 99 15.51 6.98 -11.49
N ASN A 100 14.78 8.06 -11.81
CA ASN A 100 15.32 9.43 -11.77
C ASN A 100 15.27 10.09 -10.38
N SER A 101 14.73 9.43 -9.36
CA SER A 101 14.65 10.03 -8.02
C SER A 101 16.04 10.22 -7.41
N VAL A 102 16.35 11.44 -6.99
CA VAL A 102 17.61 11.77 -6.28
C VAL A 102 17.50 11.47 -4.78
N LEU A 103 16.28 11.47 -4.24
CA LEU A 103 16.03 11.25 -2.80
C LEU A 103 16.06 9.76 -2.42
N MET A 104 15.76 8.88 -3.37
CA MET A 104 15.73 7.44 -3.13
C MET A 104 17.15 6.84 -3.10
N SER A 105 17.48 6.15 -2.02
CA SER A 105 18.73 5.41 -1.92
C SER A 105 18.80 4.27 -2.95
N PRO A 106 20.01 3.73 -3.26
CA PRO A 106 20.15 2.60 -4.19
C PRO A 106 19.30 1.38 -3.80
N ARG A 107 19.12 1.13 -2.49
CA ARG A 107 18.30 0.03 -1.99
C ARG A 107 16.81 0.24 -2.29
N HIS A 108 16.31 1.47 -2.17
CA HIS A 108 14.94 1.81 -2.59
C HIS A 108 14.73 1.48 -4.05
N LYS A 109 15.60 2.01 -4.92
CA LYS A 109 15.51 1.78 -6.37
C LYS A 109 15.57 0.30 -6.70
N LEU A 110 16.50 -0.44 -6.08
CA LEU A 110 16.65 -1.88 -6.31
C LEU A 110 15.35 -2.64 -6.01
N VAL A 111 14.76 -2.45 -4.81
CA VAL A 111 13.55 -3.18 -4.40
C VAL A 111 12.36 -2.80 -5.29
N LEU A 112 12.16 -1.50 -5.54
CA LEU A 112 11.03 -1.01 -6.32
C LEU A 112 11.14 -1.40 -7.80
N LEU A 113 12.30 -1.18 -8.43
CA LEU A 113 12.51 -1.48 -9.85
C LEU A 113 12.48 -2.98 -10.12
N ARG A 114 12.96 -3.82 -9.19
CA ARG A 114 12.87 -5.28 -9.33
C ARG A 114 11.44 -5.76 -9.53
N LYS A 115 10.46 -5.15 -8.83
CA LYS A 115 9.04 -5.46 -9.01
C LYS A 115 8.44 -4.69 -10.20
N ALA A 116 8.80 -3.43 -10.39
CA ALA A 116 8.23 -2.58 -11.44
C ALA A 116 8.59 -3.00 -12.87
N LEU A 117 9.78 -3.57 -13.08
CA LEU A 117 10.26 -4.02 -14.40
C LEU A 117 9.75 -5.41 -14.79
N ALA A 118 9.04 -6.10 -13.89
CA ALA A 118 8.38 -7.36 -14.17
C ALA A 118 6.88 -7.12 -14.37
N PRO A 119 6.24 -7.80 -15.35
CA PRO A 119 4.79 -7.77 -15.45
C PRO A 119 4.16 -8.39 -14.21
N PHE A 120 3.00 -7.89 -13.79
CA PHE A 120 2.26 -8.51 -12.71
C PHE A 120 1.86 -9.94 -13.06
N THR A 121 2.08 -10.84 -12.12
CA THR A 121 1.58 -12.22 -12.26
C THR A 121 0.06 -12.21 -12.29
N LEU A 122 -0.54 -13.26 -12.86
CA LEU A 122 -2.00 -13.42 -12.82
C LEU A 122 -2.51 -13.46 -11.37
N LYS A 123 -1.78 -14.13 -10.46
CA LYS A 123 -2.12 -14.19 -9.03
C LYS A 123 -2.23 -12.79 -8.43
N HIS A 124 -1.25 -11.92 -8.68
CA HIS A 124 -1.25 -10.55 -8.17
C HIS A 124 -2.34 -9.69 -8.81
N SER A 125 -2.49 -9.77 -10.13
CA SER A 125 -3.53 -9.06 -10.87
C SER A 125 -4.94 -9.43 -10.39
N SER A 126 -5.18 -10.72 -10.12
CA SER A 126 -6.42 -11.22 -9.53
C SER A 126 -6.66 -10.66 -8.12
N ARG A 127 -5.63 -10.58 -7.27
CA ARG A 127 -5.75 -9.95 -5.94
C ARG A 127 -6.17 -8.49 -6.06
N ILE A 128 -5.53 -7.72 -6.94
CA ILE A 128 -5.89 -6.32 -7.18
C ILE A 128 -7.35 -6.21 -7.64
N CYS A 129 -7.75 -7.02 -8.64
CA CYS A 129 -9.11 -7.02 -9.18
C CYS A 129 -10.15 -7.32 -8.10
N ILE A 130 -9.97 -8.41 -7.34
CA ILE A 130 -10.89 -8.82 -6.27
C ILE A 130 -11.00 -7.72 -5.19
N ARG A 131 -9.86 -7.18 -4.74
CA ARG A 131 -9.84 -6.10 -3.74
C ARG A 131 -10.54 -4.84 -4.24
N ASN A 132 -10.36 -4.48 -5.51
CA ASN A 132 -11.05 -3.33 -6.10
C ASN A 132 -12.56 -3.52 -6.18
N VAL A 133 -13.04 -4.73 -6.46
CA VAL A 133 -14.48 -5.05 -6.51
C VAL A 133 -15.10 -5.07 -5.12
N LEU A 134 -14.41 -5.65 -4.13
CA LEU A 134 -14.94 -5.81 -2.77
C LEU A 134 -14.80 -4.55 -1.90
N GLY A 135 -13.96 -3.59 -2.29
CA GLY A 135 -13.80 -2.30 -1.61
C GLY A 135 -12.84 -2.35 -0.42
N TRP A 136 -13.21 -1.73 0.70
CA TRP A 136 -12.37 -1.58 1.89
C TRP A 136 -13.21 -1.60 3.18
N GLY A 137 -12.53 -1.66 4.33
CA GLY A 137 -13.14 -1.61 5.66
C GLY A 137 -13.58 -2.98 6.19
N PRO A 138 -14.32 -3.02 7.32
CA PRO A 138 -14.74 -4.28 7.96
C PRO A 138 -15.54 -5.18 7.04
N LYS A 139 -16.46 -4.58 6.25
CA LYS A 139 -17.28 -5.32 5.27
C LYS A 139 -16.44 -6.00 4.19
N PHE A 140 -15.30 -5.42 3.80
CA PHE A 140 -14.36 -6.06 2.88
C PHE A 140 -13.75 -7.31 3.49
N VAL A 141 -13.32 -7.23 4.76
CA VAL A 141 -12.76 -8.38 5.50
C VAL A 141 -13.79 -9.50 5.61
N ASP A 142 -15.03 -9.17 6.01
CA ASP A 142 -16.14 -10.12 6.09
C ASP A 142 -16.45 -10.77 4.73
N ALA A 143 -16.46 -9.95 3.66
CA ALA A 143 -16.71 -10.43 2.31
C ALA A 143 -15.63 -11.43 1.85
N VAL A 144 -14.35 -11.16 2.13
CA VAL A 144 -13.26 -12.09 1.80
C VAL A 144 -13.39 -13.40 2.58
N HIS A 145 -13.75 -13.34 3.85
CA HIS A 145 -14.01 -14.56 4.64
C HIS A 145 -15.20 -15.37 4.09
N GLY A 146 -16.21 -14.71 3.51
CA GLY A 146 -17.36 -15.33 2.87
C GLY A 146 -17.10 -15.95 1.49
N LEU A 147 -15.95 -15.67 0.84
CA LEU A 147 -15.66 -16.21 -0.49
C LEU A 147 -15.49 -17.75 -0.47
N PRO A 148 -16.00 -18.47 -1.48
CA PRO A 148 -15.86 -19.93 -1.61
C PRO A 148 -14.48 -20.30 -2.19
N ILE A 149 -13.40 -19.79 -1.60
CA ILE A 149 -12.01 -20.03 -1.99
C ILE A 149 -11.19 -20.62 -0.84
N PRO A 150 -10.07 -21.31 -1.12
CA PRO A 150 -9.18 -21.83 -0.07
C PRO A 150 -8.67 -20.77 0.90
N GLN A 151 -8.43 -21.16 2.15
CA GLN A 151 -7.98 -20.26 3.23
C GLN A 151 -6.68 -19.52 2.88
N CYS A 152 -5.72 -20.19 2.24
CA CYS A 152 -4.48 -19.56 1.82
C CYS A 152 -4.68 -18.42 0.81
N LEU A 153 -5.74 -18.45 0.00
CA LEU A 153 -6.09 -17.34 -0.89
C LEU A 153 -6.79 -16.20 -0.14
N LYS A 154 -7.56 -16.52 0.91
CA LYS A 154 -8.13 -15.50 1.81
C LYS A 154 -7.01 -14.75 2.53
N HIS A 155 -6.04 -15.45 3.10
CA HIS A 155 -4.86 -14.86 3.72
C HIS A 155 -4.08 -13.99 2.71
N TYR A 156 -3.89 -14.48 1.48
CA TYR A 156 -3.24 -13.70 0.43
C TYR A 156 -3.98 -12.41 0.05
N LEU A 157 -5.32 -12.42 0.04
CA LEU A 157 -6.15 -11.24 -0.20
C LEU A 157 -6.09 -10.24 0.96
N LEU A 158 -5.98 -10.72 2.20
CA LEU A 158 -5.95 -9.94 3.44
C LEU A 158 -4.54 -9.56 3.91
N PHE A 159 -3.49 -9.98 3.21
CA PHE A 159 -2.09 -9.80 3.64
C PHE A 159 -1.82 -10.38 5.04
N GLU A 160 -2.40 -11.56 5.29
CA GLU A 160 -2.16 -12.37 6.49
C GLU A 160 -1.19 -13.51 6.15
N ASP A 161 -0.46 -13.99 7.15
CA ASP A 161 0.45 -15.14 7.05
C ASP A 161 -0.29 -16.48 7.06
#